data_AF-A0A3D5VK13-F1
#
_entry.id   AF-A0A3D5VK13-F1
#
_cell.length_a   1.000
_cell.length_b   1.000
_cell.length_c   1.000
_cell.angle_alpha   90.00
_cell.angle_beta   90.00
_cell.angle_gamma   90.00
#
_symmetry.space_group_name_H-M   'P 1'
#
loop_
_entity.id
_entity.type
_entity.pdbx_description
1 polymer ?
#
loop_
_entity_poly.entity_id
_entity_poly.type
_entity_poly.pdbx_seq_one_letter_code
_entity_poly.pdbx_strand_id
1 'polypeptide(L)'
;AFAQQQMLDLADWQRGWCPVCGQYPVNGYNRPVDGRRILGCWMCETEWTYSRMVCPVCSSSRQDGQLLLTLVGDCQRRIQVCDDCGYYLKITDCTQASAGCDLQLENAATVFLDILAQRKGYRPASHPHIYDETVK
;
A
#
# COMPACT_ATOMS: atom_id res chain seq x y z
N ALA A 1 -9.89 20.80 29.69
CA ALA A 1 -10.76 20.22 28.67
C ALA A 1 -9.89 19.78 27.51
N PHE A 2 -9.43 18.53 27.52
CA PHE A 2 -8.63 17.96 26.44
C PHE A 2 -9.57 17.43 25.35
N ALA A 3 -9.18 17.70 24.11
CA ALA A 3 -9.99 17.62 22.90
C ALA A 3 -10.80 16.32 22.79
N GLN A 4 -12.08 16.46 22.44
CA GLN A 4 -12.86 15.39 21.84
C GLN A 4 -12.08 14.89 20.61
N GLN A 5 -11.48 13.71 20.71
CA GLN A 5 -11.02 12.97 19.54
C GLN A 5 -12.27 12.64 18.71
N GLN A 6 -12.50 13.41 17.64
CA GLN A 6 -13.41 12.97 16.59
C GLN A 6 -12.85 11.67 16.04
N MET A 7 -13.53 10.57 16.36
CA MET A 7 -13.27 9.26 15.77
C MET A 7 -13.58 9.40 14.28
N LEU A 8 -12.56 9.50 13.45
CA LEU A 8 -12.72 9.50 12.00
C LEU A 8 -13.41 8.20 11.62
N ASP A 9 -14.55 8.28 10.93
CA ASP A 9 -15.15 7.10 10.32
C ASP A 9 -14.30 6.71 9.11
N LEU A 10 -13.32 5.83 9.36
CA LEU A 10 -12.41 5.33 8.33
C LEU A 10 -13.14 4.50 7.26
N ALA A 11 -14.41 4.12 7.47
CA ALA A 11 -15.17 3.33 6.51
C ALA A 11 -15.39 4.05 5.17
N ASP A 12 -15.55 5.38 5.21
CA ASP A 12 -15.81 6.21 4.03
C ASP A 12 -14.53 6.80 3.40
N TRP A 13 -13.36 6.51 3.99
CA TRP A 13 -12.10 7.06 3.49
C TRP A 13 -11.64 6.36 2.20
N GLN A 14 -11.87 7.02 1.07
CA GLN A 14 -11.52 6.53 -0.28
C GLN A 14 -10.29 7.24 -0.88
N ARG A 15 -9.36 7.71 -0.05
CA ARG A 15 -8.09 8.30 -0.53
C ARG A 15 -6.92 7.35 -0.32
N GLY A 16 -5.92 7.45 -1.20
CA GLY A 16 -4.73 6.60 -1.16
C GLY A 16 -3.70 6.98 -0.11
N TRP A 17 -3.90 8.08 0.63
CA TRP A 17 -3.03 8.54 1.72
C TRP A 17 -3.72 8.43 3.08
N CYS A 18 -2.92 8.45 4.14
CA CYS A 18 -3.34 8.32 5.52
C CYS A 18 -4.32 9.44 5.92
N PRO A 19 -5.48 9.12 6.51
CA PRO A 19 -6.45 10.12 6.97
C PRO A 19 -5.98 10.93 8.19
N VAL A 20 -4.96 10.45 8.90
CA VAL A 20 -4.46 11.09 10.14
C VAL A 20 -3.31 12.05 9.85
N CYS A 21 -2.31 11.63 9.08
CA CYS A 21 -1.08 12.42 8.85
C CYS A 21 -0.81 12.76 7.38
N GLY A 22 -1.66 12.32 6.44
CA GLY A 22 -1.50 12.61 5.02
C GLY A 22 -0.37 11.85 4.30
N GLN A 23 0.38 11.00 5.00
CA GLN A 23 1.46 10.19 4.39
C GLN A 23 0.89 9.05 3.54
N TYR A 24 1.62 8.68 2.49
CA TYR A 24 1.27 7.55 1.63
C TYR A 24 1.64 6.21 2.27
N PRO A 25 1.02 5.10 1.83
CA PRO A 25 1.20 3.80 2.45
C PRO A 25 2.61 3.24 2.25
N VAL A 26 3.14 2.59 3.27
CA VAL A 26 4.43 1.88 3.19
C VAL A 26 4.27 0.46 2.65
N ASN A 27 3.19 -0.20 3.02
CA ASN A 27 2.75 -1.50 2.51
C ASN A 27 1.25 -1.66 2.76
N GLY A 28 0.72 -2.81 2.36
CA GLY A 28 -0.65 -3.21 2.64
C GLY A 28 -0.81 -4.72 2.76
N TYR A 29 -2.00 -5.16 3.17
CA TYR A 29 -2.37 -6.57 3.15
C TYR A 29 -3.82 -6.79 2.70
N ASN A 30 -4.12 -8.01 2.24
CA ASN A 30 -5.51 -8.45 2.04
C ASN A 30 -5.98 -9.17 3.30
N ARG A 31 -7.02 -8.63 3.94
CA ARG A 31 -7.51 -9.10 5.24
C ARG A 31 -8.11 -10.51 5.17
N PRO A 32 -7.85 -11.39 6.18
CA PRO A 32 -8.41 -12.75 6.26
C PRO A 32 -9.91 -12.87 5.97
N VAL A 33 -10.72 -12.01 6.57
CA VAL A 33 -12.18 -12.19 6.64
C VAL A 33 -12.88 -11.89 5.32
N ASP A 34 -12.51 -10.80 4.65
CA ASP A 34 -13.25 -10.26 3.51
C ASP A 34 -12.37 -9.92 2.31
N GLY A 35 -11.06 -10.18 2.40
CA GLY A 35 -10.11 -9.92 1.32
C GLY A 35 -9.99 -8.45 0.94
N ARG A 36 -10.49 -7.52 1.77
CA ARG A 36 -10.31 -6.08 1.55
C ARG A 36 -8.82 -5.74 1.71
N ARG A 37 -8.34 -4.83 0.87
CA ARG A 37 -6.99 -4.29 0.98
C ARG A 37 -6.96 -3.24 2.07
N ILE A 38 -6.09 -3.49 3.04
CA ILE A 38 -5.73 -2.58 4.12
C ILE A 38 -4.38 -1.98 3.79
N LEU A 39 -4.26 -0.67 3.93
CA LEU A 39 -3.04 0.10 3.74
C LEU A 39 -2.49 0.55 5.10
N GLY A 40 -1.16 0.58 5.23
CA GLY A 40 -0.47 0.96 6.46
C GLY A 40 0.31 2.26 6.34
N CYS A 41 0.18 3.15 7.31
CA CYS A 41 1.02 4.33 7.45
C CYS A 41 2.31 4.00 8.20
N TRP A 42 3.48 4.39 7.68
CA TRP A 42 4.74 4.22 8.41
C TRP A 42 4.94 5.22 9.55
N MET A 43 4.28 6.39 9.47
CA MET A 43 4.51 7.51 10.41
C MET A 43 3.64 7.40 11.66
N CYS A 44 2.35 7.13 11.50
CA CYS A 44 1.38 7.09 12.60
C CYS A 44 0.67 5.76 12.74
N GLU A 45 1.11 4.73 12.00
CA GLU A 45 0.63 3.35 12.07
C GLU A 45 -0.87 3.16 11.77
N THR A 46 -1.56 4.22 11.36
CA THR A 46 -2.97 4.15 10.99
C THR A 46 -3.16 3.21 9.80
N GLU A 47 -4.09 2.28 9.97
CA GLU A 47 -4.56 1.38 8.93
C GLU A 47 -5.86 1.89 8.31
N TRP A 48 -6.03 1.78 6.99
CA TRP A 48 -7.29 2.13 6.33
C TRP A 48 -7.60 1.22 5.14
N THR A 49 -8.88 1.05 4.84
CA THR A 49 -9.33 0.29 3.66
C THR A 49 -9.14 1.12 2.40
N TYR A 50 -8.69 0.50 1.31
CA TYR A 50 -8.60 1.17 0.01
C TYR A 50 -8.75 0.18 -1.15
N SER A 51 -9.41 0.58 -2.24
CA SER A 51 -9.76 -0.32 -3.36
C SER A 51 -8.55 -1.06 -3.93
N ARG A 52 -8.63 -2.38 -4.10
CA ARG A 52 -7.55 -3.24 -4.64
C ARG A 52 -7.11 -2.89 -6.07
N MET A 53 -7.99 -2.24 -6.82
CA MET A 53 -7.85 -1.99 -8.25
C MET A 53 -7.35 -0.58 -8.57
N VAL A 54 -7.21 0.28 -7.55
CA VAL A 54 -6.86 1.69 -7.73
C VAL A 54 -5.46 1.93 -7.18
N CYS A 55 -4.61 2.61 -7.96
CA CYS A 55 -3.29 3.03 -7.52
C CYS A 55 -3.43 4.08 -6.40
N PRO A 56 -2.84 3.88 -5.20
CA PRO A 56 -2.97 4.84 -4.11
C PRO A 56 -2.25 6.17 -4.38
N VAL A 57 -1.33 6.21 -5.35
CA VAL A 57 -0.56 7.42 -5.67
C VAL A 57 -1.27 8.29 -6.70
N CYS A 58 -1.57 7.75 -7.90
CA CYS A 58 -2.15 8.53 -9.00
C CYS A 58 -3.67 8.33 -9.18
N SER A 59 -4.30 7.46 -8.38
CA SER A 59 -5.74 7.11 -8.48
C SER A 59 -6.16 6.46 -9.81
N SER A 60 -5.23 6.00 -10.64
CA SER A 60 -5.56 5.22 -11.85
C SER A 60 -6.17 3.88 -11.47
N SER A 61 -7.22 3.47 -12.18
CA SER A 61 -7.90 2.17 -12.05
C SER A 61 -7.61 1.22 -13.21
N ARG A 62 -6.65 1.57 -14.07
CA ARG A 62 -6.21 0.76 -15.20
C ARG A 62 -5.58 -0.54 -14.73
N GLN A 63 -6.17 -1.67 -15.13
CA GLN A 63 -5.70 -3.01 -14.77
C GLN A 63 -4.51 -3.45 -15.63
N ASP A 64 -4.50 -3.03 -16.89
CA ASP A 64 -3.43 -3.24 -17.87
C ASP A 64 -2.13 -2.54 -17.48
N GLY A 65 -2.21 -1.41 -16.78
CA GLY A 65 -1.06 -0.70 -16.22
C GLY A 65 -0.64 -1.17 -14.82
N GLN A 66 -1.18 -2.27 -14.30
CA GLN A 66 -0.82 -2.81 -12.99
C GLN A 66 -0.08 -4.14 -13.08
N LEU A 67 1.26 -4.10 -12.96
CA LEU A 67 2.10 -5.30 -12.94
C LEU A 67 2.18 -5.89 -11.52
N LEU A 68 2.08 -7.22 -11.45
CA LEU A 68 2.32 -7.97 -10.22
C LEU A 68 3.69 -8.65 -10.27
N LEU A 69 4.54 -8.38 -9.28
CA LEU A 69 5.80 -9.10 -9.09
C LEU A 69 5.69 -10.00 -7.86
N THR A 70 6.00 -11.28 -8.02
CA THR A 70 6.04 -12.30 -6.96
C THR A 70 7.38 -13.02 -6.96
N LEU A 71 7.77 -13.55 -5.81
CA LEU A 71 8.86 -14.51 -5.75
C LEU A 71 8.38 -15.90 -6.15
N VAL A 72 9.26 -16.67 -6.78
CA VAL A 72 9.02 -18.09 -7.03
C VAL A 72 8.90 -18.81 -5.69
N GLY A 73 7.74 -19.40 -5.42
CA GLY A 73 7.45 -20.12 -4.17
C GLY A 73 6.79 -19.29 -3.07
N ASP A 74 6.69 -17.96 -3.21
CA ASP A 74 5.92 -17.09 -2.30
C ASP A 74 4.89 -16.29 -3.11
N CYS A 75 3.66 -16.82 -3.17
CA CYS A 75 2.53 -16.16 -3.81
C CYS A 75 1.81 -15.17 -2.88
N GLN A 76 2.11 -15.17 -1.58
CA GLN A 76 1.45 -14.32 -0.60
C GLN A 76 2.05 -12.91 -0.62
N ARG A 77 3.37 -12.80 -0.71
CA ARG A 77 4.07 -11.51 -0.70
C ARG A 77 4.38 -11.07 -2.12
N ARG A 78 3.83 -9.93 -2.51
CA ARG A 78 3.89 -9.42 -3.88
C ARG A 78 4.04 -7.91 -3.92
N ILE A 79 4.44 -7.41 -5.09
CA ILE A 79 4.48 -5.98 -5.38
C ILE A 79 3.43 -5.69 -6.44
N GLN A 80 2.55 -4.74 -6.15
CA GLN A 80 1.69 -4.10 -7.14
C GLN A 80 2.41 -2.87 -7.66
N VAL A 81 2.58 -2.77 -8.96
CA VAL A 81 3.28 -1.68 -9.63
C VAL A 81 2.29 -0.93 -10.51
N CYS A 82 2.40 0.39 -10.61
CA CYS A 82 1.58 1.21 -11.50
C CYS A 82 2.45 1.82 -12.60
N ASP A 83 2.22 1.43 -13.85
CA ASP A 83 2.98 1.93 -15.00
C ASP A 83 2.63 3.38 -15.35
N ASP A 84 1.45 3.87 -14.98
CA ASP A 84 1.04 5.27 -15.23
C ASP A 84 1.87 6.28 -14.41
N CYS A 85 2.37 5.88 -13.23
CA CYS A 85 3.11 6.78 -12.33
C CYS A 85 4.47 6.25 -11.86
N GLY A 86 4.82 5.00 -12.19
CA GLY A 86 6.10 4.39 -11.83
C GLY A 86 6.24 4.04 -10.33
N TYR A 87 5.16 4.11 -9.55
CA TYR A 87 5.18 3.77 -8.13
C TYR A 87 4.71 2.34 -7.86
N TYR A 88 5.23 1.74 -6.79
CA TYR A 88 4.86 0.40 -6.35
C TYR A 88 4.41 0.35 -4.89
N LEU A 89 3.63 -0.68 -4.57
CA LEU A 89 3.16 -0.98 -3.23
C LEU A 89 3.34 -2.48 -2.94
N LYS A 90 4.00 -2.80 -1.84
CA LYS A 90 4.09 -4.17 -1.33
C LYS A 90 2.76 -4.59 -0.70
N ILE A 91 2.28 -5.77 -1.06
CA ILE A 91 1.04 -6.35 -0.58
C ILE A 91 1.30 -7.77 -0.06
N THR A 92 0.88 -8.05 1.16
CA THR A 92 0.82 -9.41 1.69
C THR A 92 -0.60 -9.97 1.62
N ASP A 93 -0.78 -11.13 1.02
CA ASP A 93 -2.06 -11.84 1.00
C ASP A 93 -2.26 -12.65 2.28
N CYS A 94 -2.94 -12.03 3.24
CA CYS A 94 -3.28 -12.63 4.53
C CYS A 94 -4.67 -13.29 4.52
N THR A 95 -5.29 -13.50 3.34
CA THR A 95 -6.65 -14.12 3.26
C THR A 95 -6.72 -15.53 3.87
N GLN A 96 -5.62 -16.27 3.86
CA GLN A 96 -5.51 -17.62 4.42
C GLN A 96 -4.71 -17.66 5.74
N ALA A 97 -4.35 -16.52 6.29
CA ALA A 97 -3.54 -16.46 7.51
C ALA A 97 -4.39 -16.84 8.74
N SER A 98 -3.90 -17.78 9.53
CA SER A 98 -4.53 -18.19 10.80
C SER A 98 -4.24 -17.21 11.94
N ALA A 99 -3.12 -16.50 11.88
CA ALA A 99 -2.79 -15.36 12.72
C ALA A 99 -3.06 -14.06 11.95
N GLY A 100 -3.28 -12.95 12.67
CA GLY A 100 -3.45 -11.63 12.06
C GLY A 100 -2.25 -11.22 11.18
N CYS A 101 -2.41 -10.13 10.43
CA CYS A 101 -1.39 -9.61 9.52
C CYS A 101 -0.75 -8.37 10.14
N ASP A 102 0.48 -8.48 10.66
CA ASP A 102 1.22 -7.33 11.20
C ASP A 102 1.93 -6.60 10.06
N LEU A 103 1.51 -5.38 9.77
CA LEU A 103 2.07 -4.58 8.69
C LEU A 103 3.54 -4.25 8.89
N GLN A 104 4.00 -4.00 10.11
CA GLN A 104 5.39 -3.62 10.36
C GLN A 104 6.31 -4.83 10.16
N LEU A 105 5.90 -5.99 10.68
CA LEU A 105 6.61 -7.24 10.47
C LEU A 105 6.65 -7.61 8.99
N GLU A 106 5.53 -7.50 8.28
CA GLU A 106 5.46 -7.78 6.85
C GLU A 106 6.28 -6.77 6.03
N ASN A 107 6.33 -5.49 6.43
CA ASN A 107 7.17 -4.49 5.79
C ASN A 107 8.66 -4.86 5.90
N ALA A 108 9.10 -5.26 7.09
CA ALA A 108 10.47 -5.69 7.35
C ALA A 108 10.81 -7.00 6.62
N ALA A 109 9.91 -7.98 6.65
CA ALA A 109 10.08 -9.27 5.99
C ALA A 109 10.19 -9.13 4.47
N THR A 110 9.60 -8.07 3.88
CA THR A 110 9.53 -7.85 2.43
C THR A 110 10.54 -6.85 1.89
N VAL A 111 11.58 -6.45 2.65
CA VAL A 111 12.60 -5.49 2.17
C VAL A 111 13.26 -5.92 0.85
N PHE A 112 13.43 -7.22 0.64
CA PHE A 112 13.99 -7.73 -0.62
C PHE A 112 13.12 -7.39 -1.86
N LEU A 113 11.80 -7.26 -1.68
CA LEU A 113 10.88 -6.84 -2.75
C LEU A 113 11.15 -5.39 -3.17
N ASP A 114 11.44 -4.50 -2.22
CA ASP A 114 11.80 -3.11 -2.51
C ASP A 114 13.04 -3.05 -3.41
N ILE A 115 14.06 -3.86 -3.11
CA ILE A 115 15.29 -3.95 -3.91
C ILE A 115 14.98 -4.42 -5.34
N LEU A 116 14.11 -5.42 -5.51
CA LEU A 116 13.73 -5.94 -6.83
C LEU A 116 12.97 -4.89 -7.66
N ALA A 117 12.01 -4.18 -7.06
CA ALA A 117 11.24 -3.14 -7.75
C ALA A 117 12.12 -1.93 -8.11
N GLN A 118 12.96 -1.48 -7.18
CA GLN A 118 13.86 -0.34 -7.42
C GLN A 118 14.89 -0.64 -8.51
N ARG A 119 15.43 -1.87 -8.57
CA ARG A 119 16.31 -2.31 -9.68
C ARG A 119 15.62 -2.30 -11.04
N LYS A 120 14.29 -2.42 -11.08
CA LYS A 120 13.48 -2.29 -12.31
C LYS A 120 13.08 -0.84 -12.62
N GLY A 121 13.47 0.13 -11.79
CA GLY A 121 13.19 1.55 -12.00
C GLY A 121 11.94 2.09 -11.30
N TYR A 122 11.22 1.25 -10.54
CA TYR A 122 10.01 1.68 -9.82
C TYR A 122 10.34 2.29 -8.45
N ARG A 123 9.48 3.19 -7.99
CA ARG A 123 9.65 3.94 -6.72
C ARG A 123 8.62 3.50 -5.66
N PRO A 124 8.95 3.47 -4.37
CA PRO A 124 8.00 3.07 -3.35
C PRO A 124 6.87 4.10 -3.19
N ALA A 125 5.64 3.64 -3.00
CA ALA A 125 4.48 4.50 -2.78
C ALA A 125 4.60 5.37 -1.51
N SER A 126 5.43 4.98 -0.53
CA SER A 126 5.61 5.73 0.72
C SER A 126 6.21 7.12 0.57
N HIS A 127 6.92 7.38 -0.53
CA HIS A 127 7.61 8.65 -0.79
C HIS A 127 7.37 9.12 -2.23
N PRO A 128 6.12 9.49 -2.57
CA PRO A 128 5.83 9.89 -3.93
C PRO A 128 6.24 11.35 -4.17
N HIS A 129 7.02 11.57 -5.23
CA HIS A 129 7.40 12.88 -5.72
C HIS A 129 6.30 13.43 -6.65
N ILE A 130 5.15 13.80 -6.06
CA ILE A 130 3.97 14.26 -6.80
C ILE A 130 4.05 15.76 -7.17
N TYR A 131 5.02 16.47 -6.61
CA TYR A 131 5.22 17.91 -6.82
C TYR A 131 6.38 18.22 -7.76
N ASP A 132 6.97 17.21 -8.40
CA ASP A 132 8.09 17.41 -9.33
C ASP A 132 7.55 17.40 -10.76
N GLU A 133 7.47 18.59 -11.37
CA GLU A 133 6.95 18.82 -12.74
C GLU A 133 7.75 18.09 -13.83
N THR A 134 8.87 17.45 -13.47
CA THR A 134 9.77 16.75 -14.38
C THR A 134 9.48 15.25 -14.54
N VAL A 135 8.49 14.70 -13.82
CA VAL A 135 8.09 13.28 -13.95
C VAL A 135 6.83 13.17 -14.82
N LYS A 136 7.01 13.31 -16.14
CA LYS A 136 6.08 12.85 -17.17
C LYS A 136 6.85 12.11 -18.26
#